data_AF-A0AA43CJU4-F1
#
_entry.id   AF-A0AA43CJU4-F1
#
_cell.length_a   1.000
_cell.length_b   1.000
_cell.length_c   1.000
_cell.angle_alpha   90.00
_cell.angle_beta   90.00
_cell.angle_gamma   90.00
#
_symmetry.space_group_name_H-M   'P 1'
#
loop_
_entity.id
_entity.type
_entity.pdbx_description
1 polymer ?
#
loop_
_entity_poly.entity_id
_entity_poly.type
_entity_poly.pdbx_seq_one_letter_code
_entity_poly.pdbx_strand_id
1 'polypeptide(L)'
;MVRYTSFLLVLIISVILVTGCDAEKNDPTKEEWISLFDRTNLADWTPKFAGHELGINYKNRFVLQDSLLSVRYAEKDTFKGNFGHLYYKEKFSHYRLKATYRFTGGQQAGGPGWAFRNNGLMLHCQDPKSLGLEQDF
;
A
#
# COMPACT_ATOMS: atom_id res chain seq x y z
N MET A 1 -28.30 34.96 -49.26
CA MET A 1 -28.63 33.95 -48.24
C MET A 1 -27.40 33.33 -47.53
N VAL A 2 -26.16 33.80 -47.79
CA VAL A 2 -24.91 33.22 -47.22
C VAL A 2 -24.35 34.00 -46.02
N ARG A 3 -24.76 35.27 -45.82
CA ARG A 3 -24.22 36.13 -44.75
C ARG A 3 -24.77 35.81 -43.35
N TYR A 4 -25.97 35.25 -43.24
CA TYR A 4 -26.60 34.92 -41.96
C TYR A 4 -26.15 33.56 -41.40
N THR A 5 -25.75 32.62 -42.26
CA THR A 5 -25.28 31.29 -41.87
C THR A 5 -23.91 31.33 -41.20
N SER A 6 -22.97 32.18 -41.65
CA SER A 6 -21.69 32.38 -40.97
C SER A 6 -21.84 33.05 -39.60
N PHE A 7 -22.80 33.95 -39.43
CA PHE A 7 -23.09 34.60 -38.15
C PHE A 7 -23.68 33.60 -37.13
N LEU A 8 -24.60 32.73 -37.57
CA LEU A 8 -25.14 31.66 -36.72
C LEU A 8 -24.07 30.66 -36.28
N LEU A 9 -23.13 30.30 -37.17
CA LEU A 9 -22.06 29.35 -36.87
C LEU A 9 -21.09 29.89 -35.80
N VAL A 10 -20.74 31.19 -35.89
CA VAL A 10 -19.89 31.87 -34.90
C VAL A 10 -20.60 31.97 -33.54
N LEU A 11 -21.91 32.23 -33.53
CA LEU A 11 -22.70 32.27 -32.30
C LEU A 11 -22.78 30.89 -31.62
N ILE A 12 -22.95 29.81 -32.39
CA ILE A 12 -22.99 28.44 -31.87
C ILE A 12 -21.64 28.02 -31.29
N ILE A 13 -20.52 28.34 -31.95
CA ILE A 13 -19.17 28.07 -31.45
C ILE A 13 -18.89 28.88 -30.17
N SER A 14 -19.35 30.13 -30.11
CA SER A 14 -19.25 30.96 -28.91
C SER A 14 -20.01 30.36 -27.73
N VAL A 15 -21.21 29.80 -27.93
CA VAL A 15 -22.01 29.22 -26.84
C VAL A 15 -21.37 27.93 -26.28
N ILE A 16 -20.75 27.11 -27.14
CA ILE A 16 -20.04 25.88 -26.73
C ILE A 16 -18.78 26.20 -25.90
N LEU A 17 -18.14 27.35 -26.13
CA LEU A 17 -16.96 27.76 -25.37
C LEU A 17 -17.29 28.29 -23.95
N VAL A 18 -18.52 28.72 -23.69
CA VAL A 18 -18.92 29.23 -22.34
C VAL A 18 -19.39 28.11 -21.41
N THR A 19 -19.77 26.93 -21.93
CA THR A 19 -20.29 25.82 -21.10
C THR A 19 -19.22 24.83 -20.63
N GLY A 20 -17.93 25.10 -20.87
CA GLY A 20 -16.84 24.12 -20.69
C GLY A 20 -16.07 24.14 -19.36
N CYS A 21 -16.45 24.96 -18.37
CA CYS A 21 -15.71 25.06 -17.11
C CYS A 21 -16.62 24.92 -15.89
N ASP A 22 -17.17 23.72 -15.66
CA ASP A 22 -17.40 23.26 -14.30
C ASP A 22 -16.08 22.68 -13.80
N ALA A 23 -15.21 23.55 -13.28
CA ALA A 23 -14.12 23.09 -12.44
C ALA A 23 -14.75 22.46 -11.20
N GLU A 24 -14.59 21.15 -10.99
CA GLU A 24 -14.98 20.52 -9.73
C GLU A 24 -14.38 21.36 -8.59
N LYS A 25 -15.26 21.96 -7.79
CA LYS A 25 -14.84 22.68 -6.59
C LYS A 25 -14.21 21.65 -5.67
N ASN A 26 -12.91 21.77 -5.43
CA ASN A 26 -12.22 21.00 -4.40
C ASN A 26 -12.93 21.26 -3.07
N ASP A 27 -13.69 20.26 -2.60
CA ASP A 27 -14.27 20.27 -1.26
C ASP A 27 -13.16 19.87 -0.27
N PRO A 28 -12.72 20.80 0.60
CA PRO A 28 -11.63 20.53 1.54
C PRO A 28 -11.99 19.46 2.59
N THR A 29 -13.26 19.03 2.67
CA THR A 29 -13.74 18.00 3.59
C THR A 29 -13.92 16.64 2.94
N LYS A 30 -13.85 16.55 1.61
CA LYS A 30 -13.98 15.29 0.87
C LYS A 30 -12.74 14.43 1.12
N GLU A 31 -12.94 13.25 1.70
CA GLU A 31 -11.88 12.27 1.92
C GLU A 31 -11.81 11.29 0.75
N GLU A 32 -10.62 11.13 0.16
CA GLU A 32 -10.36 10.17 -0.92
C GLU A 32 -9.52 9.01 -0.39
N TRP A 33 -10.17 7.89 -0.10
CA TRP A 33 -9.52 6.69 0.43
C TRP A 33 -9.08 5.76 -0.71
N ILE A 34 -7.80 5.39 -0.72
CA ILE A 34 -7.26 4.33 -1.57
C ILE A 34 -7.09 3.03 -0.78
N SER A 35 -7.35 1.90 -1.42
CA SER A 35 -7.10 0.58 -0.82
C SER A 35 -5.67 0.14 -1.12
N LEU A 36 -4.82 0.06 -0.09
CA LEU A 36 -3.45 -0.47 -0.24
C LEU A 36 -3.43 -2.01 -0.36
N PHE A 37 -4.48 -2.68 0.10
CA PHE A 37 -4.63 -4.12 0.03
C PHE A 37 -6.07 -4.48 -0.37
N ASP A 38 -6.23 -4.89 -1.62
CA ASP A 38 -7.51 -5.23 -2.26
C ASP A 38 -8.01 -6.63 -1.90
N ARG A 39 -7.23 -7.38 -1.12
CA ARG A 39 -7.50 -8.76 -0.66
C ARG A 39 -7.34 -9.84 -1.72
N THR A 40 -6.91 -9.50 -2.92
CA THR A 40 -6.82 -10.45 -4.04
C THR A 40 -5.40 -10.94 -4.28
N ASN A 41 -4.40 -10.06 -4.10
CA ASN A 41 -3.00 -10.40 -4.34
C ASN A 41 -2.04 -9.49 -3.54
N LEU A 42 -0.74 -9.74 -3.69
CA LEU A 42 0.36 -8.97 -3.09
C LEU A 42 1.31 -8.40 -4.16
N ALA A 43 0.85 -8.18 -5.40
CA ALA A 43 1.71 -7.74 -6.51
C ALA A 43 2.35 -6.36 -6.27
N ASP A 44 1.65 -5.49 -5.54
CA ASP A 44 2.12 -4.15 -5.15
C ASP A 44 3.01 -4.15 -3.89
N TRP A 45 3.33 -5.34 -3.39
CA TRP A 45 4.01 -5.53 -2.11
C TRP A 45 5.30 -6.34 -2.29
N THR A 46 6.41 -5.84 -1.75
CA THR A 46 7.72 -6.50 -1.85
C THR A 46 8.21 -6.95 -0.48
N PRO A 47 8.46 -8.25 -0.25
CA PRO A 47 9.00 -8.73 1.01
C PRO A 47 10.51 -8.47 1.12
N LYS A 48 10.99 -8.17 2.32
CA LYS A 48 12.41 -8.20 2.69
C LYS A 48 12.54 -8.82 4.07
N PHE A 49 13.46 -9.75 4.21
CA PHE A 49 13.83 -10.35 5.48
C PHE A 49 15.33 -10.15 5.74
N ALA A 50 15.73 -9.99 7.01
CA ALA A 50 17.14 -10.06 7.38
C ALA A 50 17.72 -11.43 6.99
N GLY A 51 18.90 -11.43 6.37
CA GLY A 51 19.57 -12.61 5.80
C GLY A 51 19.06 -13.06 4.43
N HIS A 52 18.14 -12.31 3.80
CA HIS A 52 17.55 -12.67 2.50
C HIS A 52 17.50 -11.50 1.52
N GLU A 53 17.60 -11.83 0.24
CA GLU A 53 17.47 -10.87 -0.86
C GLU A 53 16.08 -10.22 -0.89
N LEU A 54 16.01 -9.01 -1.46
CA LEU A 54 14.76 -8.29 -1.66
C LEU A 54 13.83 -9.09 -2.60
N GLY A 55 12.55 -9.17 -2.26
CA GLY A 55 11.56 -9.92 -3.03
C GLY A 55 11.39 -11.37 -2.59
N ILE A 56 12.26 -11.89 -1.73
CA ILE A 56 12.14 -13.26 -1.21
C ILE A 56 11.18 -13.30 -0.02
N ASN A 57 10.04 -13.98 -0.20
CA ASN A 57 9.15 -14.34 0.91
C ASN A 57 9.73 -15.55 1.67
N TYR A 58 10.71 -15.29 2.53
CA TYR A 58 11.42 -16.34 3.27
C TYR A 58 10.44 -17.24 4.03
N LYS A 59 10.56 -18.57 3.84
CA LYS A 59 9.67 -19.61 4.40
C LYS A 59 8.18 -19.40 4.10
N ASN A 60 7.83 -18.62 3.09
CA ASN A 60 6.44 -18.26 2.75
C ASN A 60 5.68 -17.68 3.94
N ARG A 61 6.30 -16.79 4.71
CA ARG A 61 5.70 -16.24 5.94
C ARG A 61 4.58 -15.25 5.68
N PHE A 62 4.68 -14.44 4.64
CA PHE A 62 3.56 -13.61 4.19
C PHE A 62 2.61 -14.49 3.38
N VAL A 63 1.46 -14.80 3.98
CA VAL A 63 0.46 -15.70 3.38
C VAL A 63 -0.81 -14.91 3.14
N LEU A 64 -1.23 -14.87 1.87
CA LEU A 64 -2.57 -14.45 1.47
C LEU A 64 -3.44 -15.68 1.25
N GLN A 65 -4.46 -15.83 2.08
CA GLN A 65 -5.43 -16.91 1.96
C GLN A 65 -6.79 -16.41 2.44
N ASP A 66 -7.88 -16.78 1.77
CA ASP A 66 -9.25 -16.41 2.14
C ASP A 66 -9.41 -14.89 2.34
N SER A 67 -8.82 -14.10 1.44
CA SER A 67 -8.81 -12.63 1.49
C SER A 67 -8.11 -12.02 2.73
N LEU A 68 -7.35 -12.82 3.49
CA LEU A 68 -6.62 -12.42 4.68
C LEU A 68 -5.11 -12.49 4.43
N LEU A 69 -4.45 -11.34 4.52
CA LEU A 69 -2.99 -11.28 4.68
C LEU A 69 -2.63 -11.64 6.13
N SER A 70 -1.73 -12.61 6.28
CA SER A 70 -1.25 -13.06 7.58
C SER A 70 0.25 -13.30 7.57
N VAL A 71 0.90 -13.07 8.71
CA VAL A 71 2.29 -13.47 8.95
C VAL A 71 2.27 -14.78 9.72
N ARG A 72 2.71 -15.86 9.10
CA ARG A 72 2.63 -17.22 9.67
C ARG A 72 4.02 -17.81 9.88
N TYR A 73 4.16 -18.55 10.95
CA TYR A 73 5.32 -19.39 11.23
C TYR A 73 4.88 -20.86 11.23
N ALA A 74 5.70 -21.75 10.70
CA ALA A 74 5.43 -23.18 10.84
C ALA A 74 5.60 -23.60 12.31
N GLU A 75 4.82 -24.57 12.77
CA GLU A 75 4.79 -24.99 14.18
C GLU A 75 6.16 -25.47 14.69
N LYS A 76 6.95 -26.12 13.82
CA LYS A 76 8.32 -26.58 14.14
C LYS A 76 9.40 -25.54 13.82
N ASP A 77 9.04 -24.33 13.41
CA ASP A 77 10.01 -23.28 13.11
C ASP A 77 10.56 -22.67 14.41
N THR A 78 11.75 -22.10 14.34
CA THR A 78 12.37 -21.30 15.41
C THR A 78 12.81 -19.98 14.81
N PHE A 79 12.41 -18.88 15.42
CA PHE A 79 12.83 -17.56 15.00
C PHE A 79 14.33 -17.39 15.20
N LYS A 80 15.02 -16.84 14.20
CA LYS A 80 16.48 -16.68 14.19
C LYS A 80 16.89 -15.24 13.82
N GLY A 81 16.14 -14.24 14.28
CA GLY A 81 16.42 -12.84 13.96
C GLY A 81 16.06 -12.42 12.53
N ASN A 82 15.41 -13.29 11.75
CA ASN A 82 14.90 -12.98 10.40
C ASN A 82 13.62 -12.15 10.48
N PHE A 83 13.73 -10.92 10.99
CA PHE A 83 12.68 -9.91 10.92
C PHE A 83 12.32 -9.65 9.47
N GLY A 84 11.03 -9.47 9.21
CA GLY A 84 10.47 -9.38 7.88
C GLY A 84 9.51 -8.22 7.75
N HIS A 85 9.68 -7.46 6.69
CA HIS A 85 8.82 -6.35 6.33
C HIS A 85 8.24 -6.58 4.92
N LEU A 86 7.02 -6.13 4.73
CA LEU A 86 6.32 -6.17 3.45
C LEU A 86 6.11 -4.72 3.00
N TYR A 87 6.85 -4.28 1.98
CA TYR A 87 6.90 -2.90 1.53
C TYR A 87 5.87 -2.63 0.44
N TYR A 88 5.08 -1.58 0.58
CA TYR A 88 4.19 -1.13 -0.48
C TYR A 88 4.98 -0.35 -1.55
N LYS A 89 4.55 -0.47 -2.81
CA LYS A 89 5.23 0.12 -3.97
C LYS A 89 5.40 1.64 -3.94
N GLU A 90 4.47 2.36 -3.30
CA GLU A 90 4.40 3.82 -3.34
C GLU A 90 4.80 4.46 -2.01
N LYS A 91 5.40 5.66 -2.10
CA LYS A 91 5.82 6.48 -0.96
C LYS A 91 4.77 7.55 -0.70
N PHE A 92 4.37 7.69 0.56
CA PHE A 92 3.42 8.72 1.00
C PHE A 92 4.07 9.65 2.03
N SER A 93 3.62 10.91 2.07
CA SER A 93 4.10 11.91 3.03
C SER A 93 3.01 12.43 3.96
N HIS A 94 1.81 12.70 3.45
CA HIS A 94 0.67 13.23 4.21
C HIS A 94 -0.55 12.36 3.95
N TYR A 95 -0.95 11.58 4.94
CA TYR A 95 -2.01 10.59 4.79
C TYR A 95 -2.65 10.27 6.13
N ARG A 96 -3.84 9.67 6.04
CA ARG A 96 -4.45 8.93 7.14
C ARG A 96 -4.40 7.46 6.79
N LEU A 97 -3.98 6.64 7.74
CA LEU A 97 -3.89 5.20 7.56
C LEU A 97 -4.94 4.51 8.43
N LYS A 98 -5.69 3.59 7.83
CA LYS A 98 -6.68 2.77 8.54
C LYS A 98 -6.38 1.30 8.24
N ALA A 99 -6.29 0.50 9.30
CA ALA A 99 -6.09 -0.94 9.19
C ALA A 99 -6.89 -1.66 10.27
N THR A 100 -7.35 -2.87 9.93
CA THR A 100 -7.94 -3.81 10.88
C THR A 100 -7.03 -5.02 10.97
N TYR A 101 -6.60 -5.37 12.18
CA TYR A 101 -5.72 -6.49 12.41
C TYR A 101 -6.09 -7.21 13.71
N ARG A 102 -5.58 -8.43 13.87
CA ARG A 102 -5.68 -9.19 15.12
C ARG A 102 -4.43 -10.06 15.30
N PHE A 103 -4.08 -10.34 16.55
CA PHE A 103 -3.10 -11.35 16.89
C PHE A 103 -3.79 -12.68 17.17
N THR A 104 -3.18 -13.78 16.73
CA THR A 104 -3.64 -15.14 16.98
C THR A 104 -2.47 -16.02 17.42
N GLY A 105 -2.73 -17.06 18.19
CA GLY A 105 -1.69 -17.97 18.67
C GLY A 105 -0.83 -17.40 19.81
N GLY A 106 0.28 -18.10 20.08
CA GLY A 106 1.28 -17.76 21.09
C GLY A 106 2.57 -17.17 20.50
N GLN A 107 3.54 -16.88 21.37
CA GLN A 107 4.86 -16.40 20.94
C GLN A 107 5.60 -17.49 20.16
N GLN A 108 6.26 -17.10 19.08
CA GLN A 108 7.10 -18.02 18.34
C GLN A 108 8.36 -18.40 19.13
N ALA A 109 8.74 -19.68 19.07
CA ALA A 109 9.97 -20.17 19.69
C ALA A 109 11.20 -19.39 19.17
N GLY A 110 12.10 -18.98 20.07
CA GLY A 110 13.27 -18.15 19.74
C GLY A 110 12.95 -16.67 19.52
N GLY A 111 11.67 -16.27 19.57
CA GLY A 111 11.29 -14.86 19.53
C GLY A 111 11.75 -14.13 20.81
N PRO A 112 12.24 -12.88 20.70
CA PRO A 112 12.66 -12.13 21.88
C PRO A 112 11.46 -11.88 22.81
N GLY A 113 11.69 -11.93 24.13
CA GLY A 113 10.62 -11.79 25.13
C GLY A 113 9.90 -10.44 25.10
N TRP A 114 10.60 -9.38 24.67
CA TRP A 114 10.01 -8.05 24.47
C TRP A 114 9.11 -7.96 23.24
N ALA A 115 9.22 -8.90 22.30
CA ALA A 115 8.46 -8.90 21.04
C ALA A 115 7.20 -9.77 21.11
N PHE A 116 6.53 -9.83 22.28
CA PHE A 116 5.30 -10.61 22.40
C PHE A 116 4.19 -10.01 21.55
N ARG A 117 3.67 -10.79 20.59
CA ARG A 117 2.68 -10.28 19.60
C ARG A 117 3.18 -9.00 18.92
N ASN A 118 4.46 -8.98 18.53
CA ASN A 118 5.02 -7.85 17.82
C ASN A 118 4.74 -7.97 16.32
N ASN A 119 3.79 -7.14 15.86
CA ASN A 119 3.55 -6.84 14.46
C ASN A 119 2.99 -5.42 14.39
N GLY A 120 3.13 -4.75 13.25
CA GLY A 120 2.63 -3.40 13.10
C GLY A 120 2.89 -2.83 11.72
N LEU A 121 2.46 -1.58 11.56
CA LEU A 121 2.69 -0.79 10.36
C LEU A 121 3.91 0.09 10.61
N MET A 122 5.01 -0.17 9.91
CA MET A 122 6.20 0.67 9.96
C MET A 122 6.04 1.80 8.95
N LEU A 123 6.09 3.04 9.43
CA LEU A 123 5.86 4.26 8.64
C LEU A 123 7.18 4.99 8.42
N HIS A 124 7.31 5.69 7.29
CA HIS A 124 8.51 6.46 6.93
C HIS A 124 9.81 5.64 7.01
N CYS A 125 9.77 4.43 6.45
CA CYS A 125 10.90 3.52 6.41
C CYS A 125 11.91 3.86 5.30
N GLN A 126 13.13 3.34 5.47
CA GLN A 126 14.17 3.36 4.46
C GLN A 126 13.72 2.60 3.19
N ASP A 127 14.25 3.01 2.04
CA ASP A 127 14.00 2.30 0.77
C ASP A 127 14.54 0.86 0.87
N PRO A 128 13.71 -0.17 0.61
CA PRO A 128 14.11 -1.56 0.83
C PRO A 128 15.27 -2.00 -0.07
N LYS A 129 15.53 -1.31 -1.18
CA LYS A 129 16.68 -1.56 -2.06
C LYS A 129 18.01 -1.12 -1.45
N SER A 130 17.98 -0.26 -0.44
CA SER A 130 19.17 0.23 0.26
C SER A 130 19.47 -0.51 1.57
N LEU A 131 18.61 -1.45 1.97
CA LEU A 131 18.81 -2.25 3.17
C LEU A 131 19.91 -3.28 2.94
N GLY A 132 20.80 -3.43 3.94
CA GLY A 132 21.79 -4.50 3.95
C GLY A 132 21.14 -5.90 3.94
N LEU A 133 21.89 -6.90 3.50
CA LEU A 133 21.43 -8.30 3.54
C LEU A 133 21.07 -8.71 4.97
N GLU A 134 22.01 -8.48 5.90
CA GLU A 134 21.91 -8.81 7.33
C GLU A 134 21.31 -7.69 8.18
N GLN A 135 20.88 -6.58 7.57
CA GLN A 135 20.24 -5.49 8.32
C GLN A 135 18.93 -6.01 8.92
N ASP A 136 18.79 -5.76 10.21
CA ASP A 136 17.81 -6.33 11.12
C ASP A 136 16.41 -5.75 10.90
N PHE A 137 16.13 -4.55 11.39
CA PHE A 137 14.84 -3.87 11.21
C PHE A 137 14.95 -2.34 11.21
#